data_AF-A0A846YX32-F1
#
_entry.id   AF-A0A846YX32-F1
#
_cell.length_a   1.000
_cell.length_b   1.000
_cell.length_c   1.000
_cell.angle_alpha   90.00
_cell.angle_beta   90.00
_cell.angle_gamma   90.00
#
_symmetry.space_group_name_H-M   'P 1'
#
loop_
_entity.id
_entity.type
_entity.pdbx_description
1 polymer ?
#
loop_
_entity_poly.entity_id
_entity_poly.type
_entity_poly.pdbx_seq_one_letter_code
_entity_poly.pdbx_strand_id
1 'polypeptide(L)'
;MELTLLSRVACRGRDVTSPRVRDLLALLAGGPRGGVSAVRLAESLWADGERPENPVKALQVVVSRARSALGADVIESTPTGYRLGPDESEPRSC
;
A
#
# COMPACT_ATOMS: atom_id res chain seq x y z
N MET A 1 1.76 -22.17 26.05
CA MET A 1 1.53 -22.11 24.59
C MET A 1 0.48 -21.05 24.36
N GLU A 2 0.86 -19.89 23.86
CA GLU A 2 -0.08 -18.84 23.45
C GLU A 2 0.44 -18.21 22.16
N LEU A 3 -0.30 -18.47 21.08
CA LEU A 3 -0.07 -17.91 19.75
C LEU A 3 -0.96 -16.68 19.63
N THR A 4 -0.40 -15.47 19.78
CA THR A 4 -1.16 -14.24 19.49
C THR A 4 -0.34 -13.31 18.57
N LEU A 5 -0.52 -13.60 17.27
CA LEU A 5 -0.38 -12.73 16.10
C LEU A 5 0.95 -12.00 15.85
N LEU A 6 1.67 -12.56 14.87
CA LEU A 6 2.81 -12.07 14.09
C LEU A 6 2.55 -10.78 13.29
N SER A 7 1.83 -9.82 13.85
CA SER A 7 1.71 -8.48 13.28
C SER A 7 2.69 -7.59 14.03
N ARG A 8 3.97 -7.60 13.64
CA ARG A 8 4.93 -6.51 13.88
C ARG A 8 6.01 -6.59 12.81
N VAL A 9 5.69 -6.13 11.60
CA VAL A 9 6.71 -5.81 10.60
C VAL A 9 7.26 -4.45 11.00
N ALA A 10 8.55 -4.19 10.90
CA ALA A 10 9.19 -2.91 11.26
C ALA A 10 10.09 -2.46 10.11
N CYS A 11 9.98 -1.21 9.66
CA CYS A 11 10.91 -0.62 8.68
C CYS A 11 11.73 0.48 9.37
N ARG A 12 13.06 0.34 9.33
CA ARG A 12 14.04 1.28 9.92
C ARG A 12 13.82 1.60 11.41
N GLY A 13 13.51 0.60 12.22
CA GLY A 13 13.33 0.79 13.67
C GLY A 13 11.98 1.41 14.08
N ARG A 14 11.01 1.45 13.16
CA ARG A 14 9.59 1.73 13.47
C ARG A 14 8.71 0.61 12.92
N ASP A 15 7.90 0.02 13.78
CA ASP A 15 6.87 -0.96 13.44
C ASP A 15 6.00 -0.52 12.24
N VAL A 16 6.25 -1.08 11.06
CA VAL A 16 5.37 -1.15 9.89
C VAL A 16 4.46 -2.37 10.02
N THR A 17 3.69 -2.38 11.09
CA THR A 17 2.65 -3.37 11.38
C THR A 17 1.34 -3.00 10.72
N SER A 18 1.34 -2.17 9.68
CA SER A 18 0.09 -1.60 9.18
C SER A 18 -0.54 -2.59 8.21
N PRO A 19 -1.59 -3.36 8.61
CA PRO A 19 -2.34 -4.21 7.68
C PRO A 19 -2.74 -3.44 6.43
N ARG A 20 -2.95 -2.13 6.55
CA ARG A 20 -3.29 -1.23 5.43
C ARG A 20 -2.25 -1.13 4.32
N VAL A 21 -0.95 -1.20 4.61
CA VAL A 21 0.05 -1.20 3.52
C VAL A 21 -0.01 -2.53 2.76
N ARG A 22 -0.18 -3.65 3.48
CA ARG A 22 -0.32 -4.97 2.88
C ARG A 22 -1.62 -5.09 2.07
N ASP A 23 -2.73 -4.62 2.61
CA ASP A 23 -4.03 -4.58 1.94
C ASP A 23 -3.95 -3.72 0.67
N LEU A 24 -3.28 -2.57 0.73
CA LEU A 24 -3.10 -1.69 -0.43
C LEU A 24 -2.36 -2.43 -1.56
N LEU A 25 -1.26 -3.12 -1.24
CA LEU A 25 -0.52 -3.89 -2.22
C LEU A 25 -1.33 -5.06 -2.77
N ALA A 26 -2.09 -5.77 -1.93
CA ALA A 26 -2.94 -6.86 -2.36
C ALA A 26 -4.04 -6.38 -3.33
N LEU A 27 -4.65 -5.22 -3.04
CA LEU A 27 -5.65 -4.59 -3.90
C LEU A 27 -5.06 -4.15 -5.25
N LEU A 28 -3.83 -3.62 -5.23
CA LEU A 28 -3.13 -3.25 -6.46
C LEU A 28 -2.70 -4.48 -7.26
N ALA A 29 -2.29 -5.56 -6.60
CA ALA A 29 -1.81 -6.80 -7.23
C ALA A 29 -2.95 -7.58 -7.90
N GLY A 30 -4.14 -7.57 -7.29
CA GLY A 30 -5.37 -8.11 -7.89
C GLY A 30 -6.10 -7.12 -8.81
N GLY A 31 -5.61 -5.90 -8.94
CA GLY A 31 -6.25 -4.82 -9.68
C GLY A 31 -6.02 -4.88 -11.20
N PRO A 32 -6.86 -4.21 -11.99
CA PRO A 32 -6.66 -4.06 -13.43
C PRO A 32 -5.35 -3.32 -13.75
N ARG A 33 -4.71 -3.69 -14.87
CA ARG A 33 -3.46 -3.05 -15.37
C ARG A 33 -3.59 -1.53 -15.58
N GLY A 34 -4.81 -1.02 -15.75
CA GLY A 34 -5.12 0.41 -15.88
C GLY A 34 -5.07 1.21 -14.57
N GLY A 35 -4.80 0.57 -13.43
CA GLY A 35 -4.80 1.20 -12.11
C GLY A 35 -6.17 1.22 -11.45
N VAL A 36 -6.17 1.34 -10.11
CA VAL A 36 -7.36 1.40 -9.27
C VAL A 36 -7.51 2.81 -8.73
N SER A 37 -8.73 3.36 -8.76
CA SER A 37 -8.98 4.72 -8.29
C SER A 37 -8.68 4.88 -6.80
N ALA A 38 -8.17 6.07 -6.44
CA ALA A 38 -7.87 6.40 -5.05
C ALA A 38 -9.09 6.22 -4.14
N VAL A 39 -10.28 6.57 -4.63
CA VAL A 39 -11.54 6.37 -3.91
C VAL A 39 -11.80 4.88 -3.70
N ARG A 40 -11.73 4.04 -4.75
CA ARG A 40 -11.94 2.58 -4.64
C ARG A 40 -10.96 1.92 -3.68
N LEU A 41 -9.69 2.31 -3.74
CA LEU A 41 -8.66 1.78 -2.85
C LEU A 41 -8.96 2.18 -1.41
N ALA A 42 -9.32 3.44 -1.17
CA ALA A 42 -9.70 3.90 0.16
C ALA A 42 -10.94 3.15 0.69
N GLU A 43 -12.01 3.05 -0.11
CA GLU A 43 -13.20 2.29 0.30
C GLU A 43 -12.85 0.84 0.67
N SER A 44 -12.04 0.18 -0.15
CA SER A 44 -11.67 -1.22 0.08
C SER A 44 -10.75 -1.38 1.30
N LEU A 45 -9.83 -0.43 1.50
CA LEU A 45 -8.93 -0.42 2.66
C LEU A 45 -9.67 -0.22 3.98
N TRP A 46 -10.73 0.57 4.00
CA TRP A 46 -11.50 0.86 5.21
C TRP A 46 -12.85 0.12 5.27
N ALA A 47 -13.12 -0.82 4.36
CA ALA A 47 -14.36 -1.60 4.34
C ALA A 47 -14.56 -2.45 5.60
N ASP A 48 -13.46 -2.96 6.17
CA ASP A 48 -13.47 -3.90 7.30
C ASP A 48 -13.23 -3.21 8.66
N GLY A 49 -13.30 -1.88 8.76
CA GLY A 49 -12.99 -1.21 10.02
C GLY A 49 -13.35 0.26 10.10
N GLU A 50 -12.70 0.97 11.03
CA GLU A 50 -13.00 2.37 11.31
C GLU A 50 -12.56 3.28 10.17
N ARG A 51 -13.53 3.99 9.58
CA ARG A 51 -13.34 4.87 8.43
C ARG A 51 -12.90 6.27 8.89
N PRO A 52 -11.77 6.78 8.40
CA PRO A 52 -11.30 8.13 8.72
C PRO A 52 -12.22 9.18 8.09
N GLU A 53 -12.21 10.40 8.65
CA GLU A 53 -12.97 11.55 8.14
C GLU A 53 -12.69 11.85 6.65
N ASN A 54 -11.46 11.60 6.19
CA ASN A 54 -11.08 11.74 4.80
C ASN A 54 -10.29 10.50 4.30
N PRO A 55 -10.97 9.54 3.66
CA PRO A 55 -10.36 8.30 3.16
C PRO A 55 -9.25 8.55 2.12
N VAL A 56 -9.41 9.57 1.29
CA VAL A 56 -8.43 9.90 0.23
C VAL A 56 -7.13 10.44 0.83
N LYS A 57 -7.21 11.35 1.80
CA LYS A 57 -6.02 11.83 2.52
C LYS A 57 -5.33 10.71 3.28
N ALA A 58 -6.09 9.85 3.95
CA ALA A 58 -5.54 8.71 4.66
C ALA A 58 -4.82 7.74 3.69
N LEU A 59 -5.39 7.48 2.51
CA LEU A 59 -4.74 6.68 1.47
C LEU A 59 -3.40 7.30 1.06
N GLN A 60 -3.32 8.61 0.85
CA GLN A 60 -2.06 9.28 0.49
C GLN A 60 -0.97 9.06 1.54
N VAL A 61 -1.33 9.09 2.82
CA VAL A 61 -0.39 8.77 3.91
C VAL A 61 0.08 7.32 3.83
N VAL A 62 -0.82 6.37 3.57
CA VAL A 62 -0.47 4.94 3.42
C VAL A 62 0.44 4.73 2.20
N VAL A 63 0.11 5.33 1.04
CA VAL A 63 0.92 5.26 -0.19
C VAL A 63 2.31 5.86 0.04
N SER A 64 2.39 7.04 0.68
CA SER A 64 3.66 7.70 0.98
C SER A 64 4.54 6.85 1.91
N ARG A 65 3.93 6.21 2.92
CA ARG A 65 4.62 5.27 3.81
C ARG A 65 5.08 4.02 3.08
N ALA A 66 4.23 3.44 2.23
CA ALA A 66 4.56 2.28 1.41
C ALA A 66 5.76 2.59 0.50
N ARG A 67 5.73 3.74 -0.20
CA ARG A 67 6.84 4.23 -1.02
C ARG A 67 8.12 4.46 -0.21
N SER A 68 8.01 5.01 1.00
CA SER A 68 9.18 5.22 1.86
C SER A 68 9.78 3.92 2.40
N ALA A 69 8.96 2.88 2.55
CA ALA A 69 9.37 1.58 3.11
C ALA A 69 9.89 0.61 2.05
N LEU A 70 9.25 0.57 0.88
CA LEU A 70 9.49 -0.42 -0.18
C LEU A 70 10.21 0.18 -1.40
N GLY A 71 10.23 1.51 -1.53
CA GLY A 71 10.73 2.21 -2.71
C GLY A 71 9.62 2.99 -3.40
N ALA A 72 9.95 4.18 -3.90
CA ALA A 72 9.00 5.08 -4.54
C ALA A 72 8.36 4.48 -5.80
N ASP A 73 9.06 3.57 -6.46
CA ASP A 73 8.66 2.93 -7.70
C ASP A 73 7.60 1.83 -7.53
N VAL A 74 7.46 1.27 -6.31
CA VAL A 74 6.53 0.16 -6.07
C VAL A 74 5.07 0.56 -6.31
N ILE A 75 4.72 1.84 -6.10
CA ILE A 75 3.37 2.36 -6.37
C ILE A 75 3.51 3.53 -7.33
N GLU A 76 3.02 3.37 -8.55
CA GLU A 76 2.91 4.46 -9.52
C GLU A 76 1.56 5.18 -9.39
N SER A 77 1.60 6.51 -9.44
CA SER A 77 0.40 7.34 -9.53
C SER A 77 0.01 7.50 -10.99
N THR A 78 -1.20 7.06 -11.35
CA THR A 78 -1.77 7.22 -12.69
C THR A 78 -2.88 8.27 -12.67
N PRO A 79 -3.30 8.82 -13.83
CA PRO A 79 -4.44 9.73 -13.91
C PRO A 79 -5.75 9.09 -13.40
N THR A 80 -5.82 7.76 -13.48
CA THR A 80 -6.95 6.94 -13.04
C THR A 80 -6.86 6.54 -11.56
N GLY A 81 -5.70 6.70 -10.90
CA GLY A 81 -5.49 6.34 -9.50
C GLY A 81 -4.07 5.83 -9.20
N TYR A 82 -3.97 4.61 -8.72
CA TYR A 82 -2.69 3.97 -8.37
C TYR A 82 -2.57 2.59 -9.02
N ARG A 83 -1.35 2.21 -9.40
CA ARG A 83 -1.00 0.87 -9.85
C ARG A 83 0.30 0.40 -9.17
N LEU A 84 0.51 -0.91 -9.11
CA LEU A 84 1.84 -1.45 -8.82
C LEU A 84 2.76 -1.15 -9.99
N GLY A 85 3.93 -0.57 -9.69
CA GLY A 85 4.99 -0.44 -10.68
C GLY A 85 5.54 -1.82 -11.07
N PRO A 86 6.15 -1.94 -12.27
CA PRO A 86 6.96 -3.12 -12.57
C PRO A 86 8.04 -3.21 -11.50
N ASP A 87 8.19 -4.38 -10.88
CA ASP A 87 9.24 -4.62 -9.89
C ASP A 87 10.60 -4.36 -10.56
N GLU A 88 11.21 -3.19 -10.33
CA GLU A 88 12.57 -2.90 -10.80
C GLU A 88 13.58 -3.58 -9.85
N SER A 89 13.42 -4.90 -9.66
CA SER A 89 14.51 -5.78 -9.19
C SER A 89 15.28 -6.33 -10.38
N GLU A 90 15.46 -5.54 -11.43
CA GLU A 90 16.56 -5.74 -12.37
C GLU A 90 17.47 -4.53 -12.22
N PRO A 91 18.69 -4.69 -11.66
CA PRO A 91 19.65 -3.60 -11.69
C PRO A 91 19.82 -3.26 -13.17
N ARG A 92 19.50 -2.00 -13.51
CA ARG A 92 19.76 -1.43 -14.83
C ARG A 92 21.27 -1.53 -15.05
N SER A 93 21.67 -2.65 -15.63
CA SER A 93 23.06 -3.00 -15.86
C SER A 93 23.62 -1.97 -16.82
N CYS A 94 24.66 -1.28 -16.38
CA CYS A 94 25.53 -0.47 -17.22
C CYS A 94 26.88 -1.17 -17.27
#